data_AF-A0A5P9D4C4-F1
#
_entry.id   AF-A0A5P9D4C4-F1
#
_cell.length_a   1.000
_cell.length_b   1.000
_cell.length_c   1.000
_cell.angle_alpha   90.00
_cell.angle_beta   90.00
_cell.angle_gamma   90.00
#
_symmetry.space_group_name_H-M   'P 1'
#
loop_
_entity.id
_entity.type
_entity.pdbx_description
1 polymer ?
#
loop_
_entity_poly.entity_id
_entity_poly.type
_entity_poly.pdbx_seq_one_letter_code
_entity_poly.pdbx_strand_id
1 'polypeptide(L)'
;MLSLNAILIIILCLLVFISGVLAYIAFNRKAKEAEKPAPASQASSGFREMLADDIVKFSIVGLIFVSVVVLGVGIFGASNSDAVENSQYVFAALLPLFATWVGTVLAYYFSKQNFEAASKATESLVKLSGQKLRAVPIEEAMIPIDKIVGTVEAPNGDLKEVPIQKVAEAFEDKLPGGRPISRVVILTPGKACVGVLHRGLWSEMRAIDLPSNVTVNFKNDPKNKDKLEKVHDLASESRAPETFGAFITGYVAFARAGGTLADAKMHMENKDGCQDVIVTATGKSTEPVVGWVTNVEIGKALEA
;
A
#
# COMPACT_ATOMS: atom_id res chain seq x y z
N MET A 1 -1.61 -63.78 36.16
CA MET A 1 -1.47 -63.64 34.69
C MET A 1 -2.18 -62.37 34.28
N LEU A 2 -1.50 -61.43 33.58
CA LEU A 2 -2.20 -60.31 32.95
C LEU A 2 -3.16 -60.87 31.89
N SER A 3 -4.39 -60.34 31.82
CA SER A 3 -5.33 -60.73 30.78
C SER A 3 -4.81 -60.30 29.41
N LEU A 4 -5.16 -61.04 28.34
CA LEU A 4 -4.73 -60.74 26.96
C LEU A 4 -5.02 -59.29 26.56
N ASN A 5 -6.13 -58.74 27.06
CA ASN A 5 -6.52 -57.36 26.80
C ASN A 5 -5.54 -56.37 27.48
N ALA A 6 -5.04 -56.68 28.69
CA ALA A 6 -4.13 -55.78 29.42
C ALA A 6 -2.79 -55.67 28.71
N ILE A 7 -2.33 -56.78 28.13
CA ILE A 7 -1.15 -56.82 27.27
C ILE A 7 -1.39 -55.95 26.02
N LEU A 8 -2.57 -56.02 25.40
CA LEU A 8 -2.92 -55.23 24.22
C LEU A 8 -2.88 -53.71 24.48
N ILE A 9 -3.41 -53.24 25.62
CA ILE A 9 -3.39 -51.82 25.96
C ILE A 9 -2.00 -51.34 26.36
N ILE A 10 -1.21 -52.15 27.08
CA ILE A 10 0.20 -51.81 27.35
C ILE A 10 0.97 -51.67 26.03
N ILE A 11 0.74 -52.56 25.07
CA ILE A 11 1.34 -52.46 23.72
C ILE A 11 0.87 -51.16 23.02
N LEU A 12 -0.42 -50.82 23.09
CA LEU A 12 -0.96 -49.60 22.49
C LEU A 12 -0.37 -48.32 23.11
N CYS A 13 -0.29 -48.26 24.45
CA CYS A 13 0.34 -47.16 25.17
C CYS A 13 1.83 -47.04 24.84
N LEU A 14 2.54 -48.17 24.73
CA LEU A 14 3.95 -48.19 24.31
C LEU A 14 4.11 -47.73 22.86
N LEU A 15 3.24 -48.15 21.94
CA LEU A 15 3.29 -47.71 20.55
C LEU A 15 3.06 -46.20 20.40
N VAL A 16 2.12 -45.64 21.15
CA VAL A 16 1.87 -44.19 21.14
C VAL A 16 2.99 -43.40 21.84
N PHE A 17 3.56 -43.95 22.92
CA PHE A 17 4.71 -43.34 23.57
C PHE A 17 5.94 -43.34 22.66
N ILE A 18 6.22 -44.48 22.01
CA ILE A 18 7.32 -44.62 21.05
C ILE A 18 7.12 -43.69 19.86
N SER A 19 5.90 -43.57 19.32
CA SER A 19 5.62 -42.65 18.22
C SER A 19 5.82 -41.19 18.63
N GLY A 20 5.41 -40.80 19.84
CA GLY A 20 5.63 -39.47 20.41
C GLY A 20 7.12 -39.15 20.60
N VAL A 21 7.89 -40.10 21.13
CA VAL A 21 9.36 -39.96 21.31
C VAL A 21 10.07 -39.86 19.94
N LEU A 22 9.68 -40.69 18.97
CA LEU A 22 10.25 -40.61 17.61
C LEU A 22 9.92 -39.28 16.93
N ALA A 23 8.69 -38.78 17.08
CA ALA A 23 8.31 -37.47 16.58
C ALA A 23 9.11 -36.34 17.26
N TYR A 24 9.29 -36.40 18.59
CA TYR A 24 10.10 -35.43 19.34
C TYR A 24 11.57 -35.42 18.90
N ILE A 25 12.16 -36.60 18.69
CA ILE A 25 13.54 -36.74 18.20
C ILE A 25 13.65 -36.17 16.77
N ALA A 26 12.69 -36.47 15.90
CA ALA A 26 12.66 -35.94 14.53
C ALA A 26 12.55 -34.40 14.51
N PHE A 27 11.71 -33.85 15.38
CA PHE A 27 11.55 -32.40 15.55
C PHE A 27 12.85 -31.74 16.00
N ASN A 28 13.48 -32.24 17.07
CA ASN A 28 14.73 -31.70 17.57
C ASN A 28 15.88 -31.78 16.56
N ARG A 29 15.88 -32.82 15.71
CA ARG A 29 16.88 -32.97 14.65
C ARG A 29 16.68 -31.92 13.55
N LYS A 30 15.44 -31.73 13.09
CA LYS A 30 15.11 -30.71 12.08
C LYS A 30 15.37 -29.28 12.60
N ALA A 31 15.07 -29.00 13.86
CA ALA A 31 15.35 -27.70 14.49
C ALA A 31 16.86 -27.38 14.47
N LYS A 32 17.72 -28.37 14.76
CA LYS A 32 19.19 -28.21 14.65
C LYS A 32 19.68 -28.04 13.21
N GLU A 33 19.01 -28.65 12.23
CA GLU A 33 19.33 -28.46 10.81
C GLU A 33 18.95 -27.04 10.32
N ALA A 34 17.88 -26.45 10.88
CA ALA A 34 17.42 -25.09 10.59
C ALA A 34 18.27 -23.97 11.24
N GLU A 35 19.12 -24.31 12.21
CA GLU A 35 20.04 -23.37 12.88
C GLU A 35 21.33 -23.10 12.06
N LYS A 36 21.55 -23.83 10.96
CA LYS A 36 22.62 -23.49 10.00
C LYS A 36 22.30 -22.15 9.31
N PRO A 37 23.26 -21.23 9.18
CA PRO A 37 22.99 -19.86 8.74
C PRO A 37 22.61 -19.83 7.25
N ALA A 38 21.31 -19.81 6.97
CA ALA A 38 20.74 -19.45 5.68
C ALA A 38 20.47 -17.93 5.64
N PRO A 39 20.53 -17.29 4.46
CA PRO A 39 20.29 -15.85 4.32
C PRO A 39 18.93 -15.44 4.92
N ALA A 40 18.93 -14.34 5.67
CA ALA A 40 17.92 -13.94 6.66
C ALA A 40 16.47 -13.81 6.16
N SER A 41 16.21 -13.78 4.85
CA SER A 41 14.85 -13.66 4.31
C SER A 41 14.16 -15.01 4.04
N GLN A 42 14.89 -16.12 3.93
CA GLN A 42 14.33 -17.44 3.60
C GLN A 42 14.18 -18.37 4.82
N ALA A 43 14.95 -18.15 5.89
CA ALA A 43 14.92 -18.99 7.09
C ALA A 43 13.63 -18.84 7.92
N SER A 44 12.90 -17.72 7.81
CA SER A 44 11.78 -17.40 8.70
C SER A 44 10.43 -17.98 8.27
N SER A 45 10.19 -18.19 6.97
CA SER A 45 8.92 -18.77 6.48
C SER A 45 8.90 -20.28 6.70
N GLY A 46 9.95 -20.99 6.27
CA GLY A 46 10.05 -22.45 6.39
C GLY A 46 10.08 -22.95 7.84
N PHE A 47 10.79 -22.26 8.73
CA PHE A 47 10.81 -22.61 10.16
C PHE A 47 9.43 -22.47 10.80
N ARG A 48 8.67 -21.42 10.45
CA ARG A 48 7.34 -21.16 11.00
C ARG A 48 6.28 -22.11 10.44
N GLU A 49 6.39 -22.51 9.17
CA GLU A 49 5.50 -23.48 8.55
C GLU A 49 5.72 -24.89 9.11
N MET A 50 6.99 -25.27 9.32
CA MET A 50 7.34 -26.49 10.06
C MET A 50 6.79 -26.48 11.48
N LEU A 51 6.93 -25.37 12.21
CA LEU A 51 6.39 -25.27 13.58
C LEU A 51 4.87 -25.47 13.61
N ALA A 52 4.12 -24.88 12.67
CA ALA A 52 2.68 -25.03 12.62
C ALA A 52 2.27 -26.49 12.33
N ASP A 53 2.90 -27.12 11.34
CA ASP A 53 2.65 -28.52 10.97
C ASP A 53 3.02 -29.49 12.11
N ASP A 54 4.17 -29.28 12.74
CA ASP A 54 4.64 -30.09 13.86
C ASP A 54 3.74 -29.92 15.09
N ILE A 55 3.32 -28.69 15.44
CA ILE A 55 2.39 -28.43 16.56
C ILE A 55 1.05 -29.12 16.34
N VAL A 56 0.50 -29.09 15.12
CA VAL A 56 -0.76 -29.77 14.81
C VAL A 56 -0.60 -31.28 14.95
N LYS A 57 0.48 -31.85 14.42
CA LYS A 57 0.78 -33.30 14.53
C LYS A 57 0.94 -33.74 15.99
N PHE A 58 1.70 -32.99 16.79
CA PHE A 58 1.86 -33.30 18.21
C PHE A 58 0.56 -33.17 18.99
N SER A 59 -0.29 -32.19 18.64
CA SER A 59 -1.60 -32.02 19.28
C SER A 59 -2.54 -33.21 18.98
N ILE A 60 -2.56 -33.70 17.73
CA ILE A 60 -3.35 -34.88 17.34
C ILE A 60 -2.83 -36.13 18.04
N VAL A 61 -1.51 -36.37 18.04
CA VAL A 61 -0.90 -37.53 18.71
C VAL A 61 -1.15 -37.49 20.22
N GLY A 62 -1.00 -36.33 20.84
CA GLY A 62 -1.28 -36.13 22.27
C GLY A 62 -2.74 -36.40 22.61
N LEU A 63 -3.68 -35.95 21.78
CA LEU A 63 -5.11 -36.21 21.98
C LEU A 63 -5.45 -37.70 21.84
N ILE A 64 -4.88 -38.38 20.84
CA ILE A 64 -5.03 -39.83 20.67
C ILE A 64 -4.47 -40.57 21.88
N PHE A 65 -3.30 -40.16 22.37
CA PHE A 65 -2.68 -40.75 23.56
C PHE A 65 -3.56 -40.64 24.80
N VAL A 66 -4.03 -39.42 25.11
CA VAL A 66 -4.92 -39.18 26.26
C VAL A 66 -6.21 -40.01 26.11
N SER A 67 -6.78 -40.07 24.91
CA SER A 67 -7.99 -40.86 24.65
C SER A 67 -7.77 -42.36 24.88
N VAL A 68 -6.64 -42.92 24.42
CA VAL A 68 -6.28 -44.33 24.63
C VAL A 68 -6.06 -44.62 26.12
N VAL A 69 -5.40 -43.72 26.86
CA VAL A 69 -5.18 -43.87 28.30
C VAL A 69 -6.50 -43.87 29.07
N VAL A 70 -7.40 -42.92 28.78
CA VAL A 70 -8.73 -42.84 29.42
C VAL A 70 -9.57 -44.09 29.12
N LEU A 71 -9.62 -44.51 27.85
CA LEU A 71 -10.33 -45.74 27.46
C LEU A 71 -9.71 -46.99 28.11
N GLY A 72 -8.38 -47.03 28.24
CA GLY A 72 -7.69 -48.14 28.89
C GLY A 72 -7.97 -48.24 30.38
N VAL A 73 -8.02 -47.10 31.09
CA VAL A 73 -8.43 -47.05 32.50
C VAL A 73 -9.91 -47.46 32.63
N GLY A 74 -10.78 -47.04 31.70
CA GLY A 74 -12.19 -47.46 31.68
C GLY A 74 -12.39 -48.97 31.52
N ILE A 75 -11.64 -49.61 30.61
CA ILE A 75 -11.76 -51.04 30.30
C ILE A 75 -11.10 -51.93 31.36
N PHE A 76 -9.93 -51.54 31.91
CA PHE A 76 -9.21 -52.33 32.93
C PHE A 76 -9.58 -51.99 34.36
N GLY A 77 -9.97 -50.76 34.61
CA GLY A 77 -10.47 -50.29 35.89
C GLY A 77 -11.95 -50.60 36.11
N ALA A 78 -12.63 -51.33 35.22
CA ALA A 78 -14.05 -51.65 35.33
C ALA A 78 -14.45 -52.37 36.64
N SER A 79 -13.51 -52.95 37.37
CA SER A 79 -13.69 -53.51 38.72
C SER A 79 -13.59 -52.46 39.85
N ASN A 80 -13.28 -51.21 39.54
CA ASN A 80 -13.11 -50.09 40.45
C ASN A 80 -13.80 -48.84 39.87
N SER A 81 -15.06 -48.63 40.26
CA SER A 81 -15.95 -47.57 39.75
C SER A 81 -15.31 -46.19 39.76
N ASP A 82 -14.51 -45.91 40.78
CA ASP A 82 -13.90 -44.60 41.02
C ASP A 82 -12.83 -44.27 39.96
N ALA A 83 -12.12 -45.28 39.45
CA ALA A 83 -11.11 -45.08 38.41
C ALA A 83 -11.75 -44.69 37.07
N VAL A 84 -12.90 -45.28 36.75
CA VAL A 84 -13.66 -44.96 35.53
C VAL A 84 -14.24 -43.56 35.64
N GLU A 85 -14.88 -43.22 36.77
CA GLU A 85 -15.48 -41.90 36.99
C GLU A 85 -14.43 -40.78 36.95
N ASN A 86 -13.29 -40.96 37.64
CA ASN A 86 -12.18 -40.01 37.62
C ASN A 86 -11.59 -39.80 36.22
N SER A 87 -11.50 -40.86 35.40
CA SER A 87 -11.00 -40.75 34.02
C SER A 87 -11.93 -39.91 33.13
N GLN A 88 -13.25 -40.01 33.34
CA GLN A 88 -14.24 -39.21 32.64
C GLN A 88 -14.15 -37.73 33.04
N TYR A 89 -13.97 -37.43 34.33
CA TYR A 89 -13.78 -36.06 34.80
C TYR A 89 -12.52 -35.42 34.21
N VAL A 90 -11.40 -36.16 34.19
CA VAL A 90 -10.14 -35.67 33.59
C VAL A 90 -10.31 -35.42 32.09
N PHE A 91 -10.95 -36.34 31.36
CA PHE A 91 -11.20 -36.16 29.93
C PHE A 91 -12.12 -34.96 29.66
N ALA A 92 -13.21 -34.83 30.41
CA ALA A 92 -14.15 -33.71 30.29
C ALA A 92 -13.48 -32.35 30.61
N ALA A 93 -12.54 -32.32 31.57
CA ALA A 93 -11.79 -31.11 31.91
C ALA A 93 -10.75 -30.72 30.84
N LEU A 94 -10.18 -31.70 30.12
CA LEU A 94 -9.17 -31.45 29.09
C LEU A 94 -9.76 -31.10 27.72
N LEU A 95 -10.99 -31.54 27.42
CA LEU A 95 -11.67 -31.24 26.15
C LEU A 95 -11.69 -29.73 25.81
N PRO A 96 -12.11 -28.82 26.72
CA PRO A 96 -12.09 -27.38 26.48
C PRO A 96 -10.69 -26.82 26.24
N LEU A 97 -9.66 -27.37 26.91
CA LEU A 97 -8.26 -26.95 26.75
C LEU A 97 -7.77 -27.26 25.33
N PHE A 98 -8.04 -28.47 24.83
CA PHE A 98 -7.71 -28.85 23.47
C PHE A 98 -8.52 -28.08 22.43
N ALA A 99 -9.82 -27.91 22.64
CA ALA A 99 -10.68 -27.17 21.71
C ALA A 99 -10.23 -25.71 21.56
N THR A 100 -9.91 -25.05 22.68
CA THR A 100 -9.43 -23.66 22.69
C THR A 100 -8.07 -23.54 22.02
N TRP A 101 -7.13 -24.43 22.35
CA TRP A 101 -5.79 -24.42 21.77
C TRP A 101 -5.79 -24.72 20.26
N VAL A 102 -6.55 -25.72 19.81
CA VAL A 102 -6.70 -26.02 18.38
C VAL A 102 -7.39 -24.86 17.66
N GLY A 103 -8.42 -24.27 18.27
CA GLY A 103 -9.11 -23.10 17.73
C GLY A 103 -8.19 -21.90 17.50
N THR A 104 -7.32 -21.59 18.46
CA THR A 104 -6.36 -20.48 18.31
C THR A 104 -5.28 -20.77 17.26
N VAL A 105 -4.79 -22.01 17.16
CA VAL A 105 -3.82 -22.41 16.12
C VAL A 105 -4.44 -22.34 14.72
N LEU A 106 -5.66 -22.85 14.54
CA LEU A 106 -6.38 -22.77 13.27
C LEU A 106 -6.67 -21.32 12.87
N ALA A 107 -7.13 -20.50 13.83
CA ALA A 107 -7.36 -19.08 13.59
C ALA A 107 -6.08 -18.35 13.17
N TYR A 108 -4.96 -18.59 13.85
CA TYR A 108 -3.66 -18.04 13.47
C TYR A 108 -3.24 -18.46 12.07
N TYR A 109 -3.37 -19.76 11.75
CA TYR A 109 -2.96 -20.32 10.47
C TYR A 109 -3.76 -19.74 9.30
N PHE A 110 -5.10 -19.78 9.38
CA PHE A 110 -5.96 -19.25 8.32
C PHE A 110 -5.86 -17.73 8.19
N SER A 111 -5.73 -17.00 9.30
CA SER A 111 -5.50 -15.55 9.27
C SER A 111 -4.22 -15.23 8.50
N LYS A 112 -3.10 -15.89 8.86
CA LYS A 112 -1.81 -15.66 8.22
C LYS A 112 -1.81 -16.00 6.74
N GLN A 113 -2.39 -17.15 6.34
CA GLN A 113 -2.47 -17.52 4.93
C GLN A 113 -3.27 -16.52 4.10
N ASN A 114 -4.39 -16.04 4.65
CA ASN A 114 -5.20 -15.02 3.98
C ASN A 114 -4.43 -13.70 3.83
N PHE A 115 -3.72 -13.25 4.87
CA PHE A 115 -2.87 -12.06 4.80
C PHE A 115 -1.73 -12.21 3.79
N GLU A 116 -1.08 -13.38 3.74
CA GLU A 116 0.02 -13.63 2.80
C GLU A 116 -0.48 -13.68 1.35
N ALA A 117 -1.61 -14.35 1.10
CA ALA A 117 -2.22 -14.42 -0.21
C ALA A 117 -2.65 -13.01 -0.70
N ALA A 118 -3.27 -12.22 0.17
CA ALA A 118 -3.64 -10.84 -0.13
C ALA A 118 -2.41 -9.97 -0.41
N SER A 119 -1.34 -10.09 0.39
CA SER A 119 -0.10 -9.33 0.20
C SER A 119 0.57 -9.64 -1.14
N LYS A 120 0.66 -10.93 -1.50
CA LYS A 120 1.21 -11.38 -2.79
C LYS A 120 0.38 -10.89 -3.97
N ALA A 121 -0.94 -10.88 -3.85
CA ALA A 121 -1.82 -10.33 -4.88
C ALA A 121 -1.63 -8.82 -5.05
N THR A 122 -1.49 -8.07 -3.96
CA THR A 122 -1.18 -6.64 -4.03
C THR A 122 0.19 -6.39 -4.65
N GLU A 123 1.22 -7.15 -4.25
CA GLU A 123 2.57 -7.03 -4.81
C GLU A 123 2.58 -7.29 -6.32
N SER A 124 1.85 -8.32 -6.79
CA SER A 124 1.77 -8.63 -8.21
C SER A 124 1.05 -7.52 -8.98
N LEU A 125 -0.04 -6.96 -8.45
CA LEU A 125 -0.74 -5.82 -9.05
C LEU A 125 0.15 -4.57 -9.17
N VAL A 126 0.94 -4.26 -8.13
CA VAL A 126 1.90 -3.15 -8.17
C VAL A 126 2.99 -3.39 -9.21
N LYS A 127 3.54 -4.61 -9.28
CA LYS A 127 4.54 -4.98 -10.30
C LYS A 127 3.97 -4.88 -11.72
N LEU A 128 2.76 -5.39 -11.94
CA LEU A 128 2.08 -5.31 -13.23
C LEU A 128 1.81 -3.86 -13.63
N SER A 129 1.34 -3.04 -12.70
CA SER A 129 1.12 -1.60 -12.92
C SER A 129 2.42 -0.91 -13.33
N GLY A 130 3.53 -1.19 -12.63
CA GLY A 130 4.85 -0.68 -13.00
C GLY A 130 5.32 -1.17 -14.37
N GLN A 131 5.08 -2.45 -14.71
CA GLN A 131 5.44 -3.01 -16.01
C GLN A 131 4.63 -2.37 -17.16
N LYS A 132 3.31 -2.19 -16.98
CA LYS A 132 2.46 -1.50 -17.95
C LYS A 132 2.97 -0.09 -18.24
N LEU A 133 3.24 0.70 -17.20
CA LEU A 133 3.70 2.07 -17.36
C LEU A 133 5.11 2.18 -17.98
N ARG A 134 5.97 1.16 -17.80
CA ARG A 134 7.28 1.08 -18.48
C ARG A 134 7.16 0.76 -19.97
N ALA A 135 6.07 0.12 -20.38
CA ALA A 135 5.85 -0.24 -21.78
C ALA A 135 5.29 0.93 -22.60
N VAL A 136 4.67 1.93 -21.97
CA VAL A 136 4.06 3.08 -22.66
C VAL A 136 5.05 4.26 -22.70
N PRO A 137 5.52 4.68 -23.89
CA PRO A 137 6.30 5.90 -24.05
C PRO A 137 5.51 7.14 -23.64
N ILE A 138 6.19 8.13 -23.03
CA ILE A 138 5.55 9.41 -22.65
C ILE A 138 4.92 10.10 -23.87
N GLU A 139 5.62 10.08 -25.01
CA GLU A 139 5.18 10.73 -26.25
C GLU A 139 3.85 10.19 -26.81
N GLU A 140 3.51 8.94 -26.51
CA GLU A 140 2.26 8.31 -26.95
C GLU A 140 1.07 8.77 -26.11
N ALA A 141 1.27 8.96 -24.81
CA ALA A 141 0.20 9.22 -23.84
C ALA A 141 0.09 10.68 -23.40
N MET A 142 1.13 11.51 -23.60
CA MET A 142 1.12 12.92 -23.21
C MET A 142 0.10 13.72 -24.02
N ILE A 143 -0.37 14.81 -23.43
CA ILE A 143 -1.11 15.86 -24.13
C ILE A 143 -0.06 16.75 -24.84
N PRO A 144 -0.02 16.77 -26.19
CA PRO A 144 0.91 17.62 -26.93
C PRO A 144 0.68 19.10 -26.66
N ILE A 145 1.74 19.92 -26.69
CA ILE A 145 1.69 21.36 -26.38
C ILE A 145 0.63 22.14 -27.18
N ASP A 146 0.40 21.77 -28.45
CA ASP A 146 -0.60 22.36 -29.34
C ASP A 146 -2.04 21.99 -28.97
N LYS A 147 -2.23 20.95 -28.16
CA LYS A 147 -3.53 20.45 -27.69
C LYS A 147 -3.80 20.79 -26.22
N ILE A 148 -2.88 21.46 -25.53
CA ILE A 148 -3.11 21.92 -24.16
C ILE A 148 -4.11 23.08 -24.20
N VAL A 149 -5.28 22.85 -23.62
CA VAL A 149 -6.31 23.89 -23.43
C VAL A 149 -6.12 24.53 -22.06
N GLY A 150 -6.33 25.84 -21.95
CA GLY A 150 -6.11 26.58 -20.70
C GLY A 150 -4.64 26.90 -20.49
N THR A 151 -4.02 27.60 -21.44
CA THR A 151 -2.66 28.12 -21.29
C THR A 151 -2.69 29.63 -21.07
N VAL A 152 -1.81 30.13 -20.22
CA VAL A 152 -1.63 31.57 -19.99
C VAL A 152 -0.16 31.91 -20.15
N GLU A 153 0.13 32.99 -20.87
CA GLU A 153 1.49 33.50 -20.99
C GLU A 153 1.82 34.43 -19.81
N ALA A 154 2.93 34.16 -19.14
CA ALA A 154 3.55 35.02 -18.13
C ALA A 154 4.42 36.08 -18.82
N PRO A 155 4.07 37.37 -18.71
CA PRO A 155 4.92 38.45 -19.22
C PRO A 155 6.32 38.35 -18.61
N ASN A 156 7.35 38.48 -19.44
CA ASN A 156 8.77 38.35 -19.06
C ASN A 156 9.16 37.03 -18.36
N GLY A 157 8.26 36.04 -18.34
CA GLY A 157 8.44 34.78 -17.61
C GLY A 157 8.32 34.89 -16.09
N ASP A 158 7.83 36.01 -15.56
CA ASP A 158 7.57 36.16 -14.13
C ASP A 158 6.09 35.86 -13.83
N LEU A 159 5.85 34.87 -12.97
CA LEU A 159 4.50 34.56 -12.43
C LEU A 159 3.85 35.78 -11.80
N LYS A 160 4.66 36.72 -11.30
CA LYS A 160 4.16 37.92 -10.63
C LYS A 160 3.51 38.93 -11.55
N GLU A 161 3.77 38.81 -12.85
CA GLU A 161 3.24 39.71 -13.87
C GLU A 161 2.03 39.12 -14.60
N VAL A 162 1.62 37.89 -14.26
CA VAL A 162 0.45 37.23 -14.87
C VAL A 162 -0.83 37.93 -14.42
N PRO A 163 -1.62 38.53 -15.35
CA PRO A 163 -2.89 39.15 -14.98
C PRO A 163 -3.92 38.08 -14.57
N ILE A 164 -4.54 38.25 -13.40
CA ILE A 164 -5.57 37.34 -12.89
C ILE A 164 -6.74 37.21 -13.86
N GLN A 165 -7.10 38.30 -14.55
CA GLN A 165 -8.18 38.30 -15.53
C GLN A 165 -7.93 37.29 -16.66
N LYS A 166 -6.68 37.14 -17.13
CA LYS A 166 -6.32 36.12 -18.14
C LYS A 166 -6.43 34.70 -17.60
N VAL A 167 -6.08 34.51 -16.33
CA VAL A 167 -6.24 33.21 -15.66
C VAL A 167 -7.71 32.85 -15.48
N ALA A 168 -8.55 33.83 -15.12
CA ALA A 168 -9.99 33.66 -15.03
C ALA A 168 -10.58 33.26 -16.38
N GLU A 169 -10.24 33.99 -17.44
CA GLU A 169 -10.66 33.68 -18.82
C GLU A 169 -10.24 32.26 -19.23
N ALA A 170 -9.00 31.85 -18.94
CA ALA A 170 -8.52 30.51 -19.22
C ALA A 170 -9.28 29.40 -18.46
N PHE A 171 -9.89 29.69 -17.31
CA PHE A 171 -10.77 28.75 -16.62
C PHE A 171 -12.23 28.80 -17.11
N GLU A 172 -12.68 29.87 -17.77
CA GLU A 172 -14.01 29.92 -18.38
C GLU A 172 -14.07 29.18 -19.72
N ASP A 173 -12.92 28.96 -20.36
CA ASP A 173 -12.79 28.10 -21.51
C ASP A 173 -13.23 26.64 -21.23
N LYS A 174 -13.60 25.94 -22.30
CA LYS A 174 -14.13 24.58 -22.22
C LYS A 174 -13.27 23.60 -23.01
N LEU A 175 -13.02 22.45 -22.40
CA LEU A 175 -12.47 21.29 -23.09
C LEU A 175 -13.49 20.74 -24.10
N PRO A 176 -13.05 19.93 -25.08
CA PRO A 176 -13.94 19.18 -25.96
C PRO A 176 -15.02 18.43 -25.15
N GLY A 177 -16.27 18.53 -25.61
CA GLY A 177 -17.44 18.02 -24.89
C GLY A 177 -18.02 18.96 -23.83
N GLY A 178 -17.60 20.23 -23.80
CA GLY A 178 -18.16 21.25 -22.92
C GLY A 178 -17.73 21.15 -21.45
N ARG A 179 -16.72 20.32 -21.16
CA ARG A 179 -16.23 20.10 -19.81
C ARG A 179 -15.39 21.30 -19.33
N PRO A 180 -15.50 21.68 -18.04
CA PRO A 180 -14.68 22.75 -17.48
C PRO A 180 -13.20 22.35 -17.45
N ILE A 181 -12.30 23.31 -17.67
CA ILE A 181 -10.85 23.12 -17.55
C ILE A 181 -10.47 22.93 -16.09
N SER A 182 -9.84 21.82 -15.73
CA SER A 182 -9.46 21.57 -14.33
C SER A 182 -8.15 22.25 -13.92
N ARG A 183 -7.29 22.59 -14.88
CA ARG A 183 -5.94 23.10 -14.64
C ARG A 183 -5.54 24.08 -15.74
N VAL A 184 -4.85 25.15 -15.37
CA VAL A 184 -4.29 26.15 -16.28
C VAL A 184 -2.77 26.08 -16.22
N VAL A 185 -2.12 25.96 -17.38
CA VAL A 185 -0.66 25.89 -17.49
C VAL A 185 -0.12 27.29 -17.81
N ILE A 186 0.81 27.77 -17.00
CA ILE A 186 1.42 29.09 -17.17
C ILE A 186 2.79 28.93 -17.84
N LEU A 187 2.95 29.58 -18.99
CA LEU A 187 4.13 29.46 -19.85
C LEU A 187 4.84 30.81 -19.99
N THR A 188 6.16 30.77 -20.16
CA THR A 188 6.93 31.94 -20.63
C THR A 188 6.69 32.19 -22.13
N PRO A 189 7.11 33.34 -22.69
CA PRO A 189 7.10 33.57 -24.14
C PRO A 189 7.95 32.52 -24.91
N GLY A 190 8.99 31.99 -24.26
CA GLY A 190 9.81 30.88 -24.77
C GLY A 190 9.17 29.50 -24.63
N LYS A 191 7.88 29.42 -24.24
CA LYS A 191 7.12 28.20 -23.97
C LYS A 191 7.67 27.30 -22.87
N ALA A 192 8.57 27.78 -22.02
CA ALA A 192 8.95 27.05 -20.81
C ALA A 192 7.84 27.14 -19.75
N CYS A 193 7.59 26.05 -19.02
CA CYS A 193 6.54 26.04 -17.98
C CYS A 193 7.02 26.72 -16.71
N VAL A 194 6.21 27.68 -16.23
CA VAL A 194 6.46 28.40 -14.99
C VAL A 194 5.60 27.86 -13.85
N GLY A 195 4.42 27.32 -14.13
CA GLY A 195 3.59 26.69 -13.09
C GLY A 195 2.28 26.14 -13.63
N VAL A 196 1.58 25.35 -12.81
CA VAL A 196 0.25 24.83 -13.12
C VAL A 196 -0.69 25.22 -11.98
N LEU A 197 -1.81 25.84 -12.34
CA LEU A 197 -2.84 26.27 -11.39
C LEU A 197 -4.06 25.37 -11.50
N HIS A 198 -4.48 24.79 -10.37
CA HIS A 198 -5.68 23.94 -10.32
C HIS A 198 -6.96 24.75 -10.07
N ARG A 199 -8.09 24.29 -10.62
CA ARG A 199 -9.41 24.91 -10.42
C ARG A 199 -9.83 24.95 -8.95
N GLY A 200 -9.45 23.95 -8.15
CA GLY A 200 -9.73 23.94 -6.71
C GLY A 200 -9.13 25.16 -6.04
N LEU A 201 -7.82 25.36 -6.20
CA LEU A 201 -7.10 26.51 -5.68
C LEU A 201 -7.65 27.83 -6.25
N TRP A 202 -7.94 27.88 -7.55
CA TRP A 202 -8.56 29.05 -8.16
C TRP A 202 -9.91 29.40 -7.53
N SER A 203 -10.75 28.40 -7.25
CA SER A 203 -12.05 28.59 -6.59
C SER A 203 -11.88 29.12 -5.17
N GLU A 204 -10.92 28.60 -4.42
CA GLU A 204 -10.58 29.09 -3.07
C GLU A 204 -10.08 30.54 -3.09
N MET A 205 -9.21 30.88 -4.04
CA MET A 205 -8.73 32.25 -4.25
C MET A 205 -9.89 33.22 -4.56
N ARG A 206 -10.85 32.80 -5.39
CA ARG A 206 -12.05 33.60 -5.69
C ARG A 206 -12.99 33.72 -4.49
N ALA A 207 -13.13 32.68 -3.69
CA ALA A 207 -13.98 32.69 -2.50
C ALA A 207 -13.51 33.68 -1.42
N ILE A 208 -12.21 34.00 -1.42
CA ILE A 208 -11.60 34.96 -0.48
C ILE A 208 -11.65 36.42 -1.02
N ASP A 209 -12.36 36.64 -2.14
CA ASP A 209 -12.65 37.96 -2.71
C ASP A 209 -11.38 38.75 -3.05
N LEU A 210 -10.52 38.13 -3.87
CA LEU A 210 -9.50 38.82 -4.66
C LEU A 210 -10.22 39.53 -5.82
N PRO A 211 -10.31 40.88 -5.83
CA PRO A 211 -11.09 41.59 -6.83
C PRO A 211 -10.50 41.37 -8.24
N SER A 212 -11.38 41.16 -9.23
CA SER A 212 -11.08 40.81 -10.63
C SER A 212 -10.20 41.84 -11.38
N ASN A 213 -9.99 43.01 -10.81
CA ASN A 213 -9.21 44.13 -11.35
C ASN A 213 -7.87 44.37 -10.63
N VAL A 214 -7.48 43.46 -9.74
CA VAL A 214 -6.16 43.49 -9.10
C VAL A 214 -5.20 42.66 -9.96
N THR A 215 -4.23 43.29 -10.61
CA THR A 215 -2.93 42.64 -10.75
C THR A 215 -2.51 42.32 -9.33
N VAL A 216 -2.51 41.04 -8.93
CA VAL A 216 -1.81 40.65 -7.69
C VAL A 216 -0.35 40.92 -7.99
N ASN A 217 0.03 42.16 -7.72
CA ASN A 217 1.40 42.57 -7.69
C ASN A 217 1.91 41.91 -6.43
N PHE A 218 2.62 40.79 -6.55
CA PHE A 218 3.27 40.09 -5.44
C PHE A 218 4.46 40.90 -4.87
N LYS A 219 4.40 42.23 -4.98
CA LYS A 219 5.04 43.10 -4.01
C LYS A 219 4.26 43.00 -2.72
N ASN A 220 4.98 43.23 -1.62
CA ASN A 220 4.45 43.54 -0.30
C ASN A 220 3.48 44.74 -0.37
N ASP A 221 2.29 44.58 -0.94
CA ASP A 221 1.19 45.50 -0.76
C ASP A 221 0.61 45.17 0.62
N PRO A 222 0.75 46.07 1.61
CA PRO A 222 0.27 45.84 2.97
C PRO A 222 -1.23 45.50 3.02
N LYS A 223 -2.00 45.83 1.97
CA LYS A 223 -3.44 45.56 1.89
C LYS A 223 -3.81 44.13 1.48
N ASN A 224 -2.89 43.40 0.81
CA ASN A 224 -3.18 42.06 0.27
C ASN A 224 -2.42 40.93 0.96
N LYS A 225 -1.45 41.27 1.83
CA LYS A 225 -0.69 40.30 2.64
C LYS A 225 -1.61 39.42 3.50
N ASP A 226 -2.54 40.04 4.24
CA ASP A 226 -3.54 39.35 5.09
C ASP A 226 -4.48 38.41 4.31
N LYS A 227 -4.75 38.69 3.03
CA LYS A 227 -5.66 37.87 2.21
C LYS A 227 -4.95 36.65 1.64
N LEU A 228 -3.70 36.80 1.20
CA LEU A 228 -2.85 35.69 0.74
C LEU A 228 -2.45 34.77 1.90
N GLU A 229 -2.19 35.32 3.09
CA GLU A 229 -1.97 34.55 4.32
C GLU A 229 -3.24 33.76 4.72
N LYS A 230 -4.45 34.29 4.53
CA LYS A 230 -5.69 33.55 4.78
C LYS A 230 -5.94 32.39 3.79
N VAL A 231 -5.56 32.55 2.52
CA VAL A 231 -5.58 31.45 1.54
C VAL A 231 -4.55 30.38 1.96
N HIS A 232 -3.39 30.81 2.46
CA HIS A 232 -2.32 29.94 2.97
C HIS A 232 -2.74 29.15 4.22
N ASP A 233 -3.40 29.79 5.18
CA ASP A 233 -3.94 29.17 6.39
C ASP A 233 -5.11 28.21 6.10
N LEU A 234 -5.98 28.53 5.12
CA LEU A 234 -7.11 27.67 4.74
C LEU A 234 -6.70 26.47 3.88
N ALA A 235 -5.64 26.61 3.08
CA ALA A 235 -5.13 25.54 2.23
C ALA A 235 -4.18 24.57 2.95
N SER A 236 -3.84 24.79 4.23
CA SER A 236 -2.93 23.89 4.93
C SER A 236 -3.04 23.86 6.48
N GLU A 237 -3.53 22.74 7.02
CA GLU A 237 -2.93 22.14 8.24
C GLU A 237 -1.55 21.51 7.94
N SER A 238 -1.08 21.54 6.68
CA SER A 238 0.17 20.92 6.23
C SER A 238 0.99 21.84 5.31
N ARG A 239 1.97 22.55 5.89
CA ARG A 239 3.14 23.17 5.23
C ARG A 239 2.92 23.69 3.79
N ALA A 240 2.11 24.73 3.59
CA ALA A 240 2.14 25.46 2.33
C ALA A 240 3.41 26.36 2.25
N PRO A 241 4.11 26.44 1.09
CA PRO A 241 5.28 27.30 0.89
C PRO A 241 4.98 28.81 1.05
N GLU A 242 6.00 29.59 1.43
CA GLU A 242 5.91 31.02 1.80
C GLU A 242 5.35 31.97 0.72
N THR A 243 5.24 31.52 -0.54
CA THR A 243 4.68 32.33 -1.63
C THR A 243 3.80 31.51 -2.56
N PHE A 244 2.75 32.13 -3.12
CA PHE A 244 1.86 31.50 -4.11
C PHE A 244 2.60 30.99 -5.36
N GLY A 245 3.65 31.70 -5.80
CA GLY A 245 4.53 31.23 -6.89
C GLY A 245 5.26 29.93 -6.53
N ALA A 246 5.78 29.83 -5.30
CA ALA A 246 6.38 28.60 -4.79
C ALA A 246 5.35 27.46 -4.62
N PHE A 247 4.08 27.80 -4.37
CA PHE A 247 2.98 26.84 -4.33
C PHE A 247 2.71 26.26 -5.73
N ILE A 248 2.40 27.09 -6.73
CA ILE A 248 2.04 26.60 -8.09
C ILE A 248 3.21 25.98 -8.86
N THR A 249 4.46 26.34 -8.53
CA THR A 249 5.66 25.66 -9.03
C THR A 249 5.96 24.38 -8.23
N GLY A 250 5.54 24.34 -6.97
CA GLY A 250 5.73 23.26 -6.01
C GLY A 250 5.02 21.96 -6.40
N TYR A 251 3.96 22.01 -7.21
CA TYR A 251 3.19 20.82 -7.59
C TYR A 251 3.40 20.33 -9.02
N VAL A 252 4.46 20.83 -9.68
CA VAL A 252 4.82 20.44 -11.04
C VAL A 252 6.17 19.72 -11.06
N ALA A 253 6.22 18.57 -11.72
CA ALA A 253 7.45 17.84 -11.98
C ALA A 253 7.80 17.88 -13.48
N PHE A 254 9.01 17.46 -13.83
CA PHE A 254 9.51 17.50 -15.21
C PHE A 254 10.06 16.14 -15.63
N ALA A 255 9.80 15.75 -16.88
CA ALA A 255 10.28 14.51 -17.47
C ALA A 255 10.77 14.72 -18.90
N ARG A 256 11.63 13.81 -19.36
CA ARG A 256 12.17 13.81 -20.73
C ARG A 256 11.17 13.15 -21.69
N ALA A 257 11.00 13.73 -22.89
CA ALA A 257 10.11 13.20 -23.93
C ALA A 257 10.36 11.71 -24.26
N GLY A 258 11.63 11.31 -24.46
CA GLY A 258 11.98 9.92 -24.74
C GLY A 258 11.92 8.95 -23.54
N GLY A 259 11.25 9.32 -22.45
CA GLY A 259 11.02 8.46 -21.29
C GLY A 259 9.72 7.65 -21.38
N THR A 260 9.38 6.97 -20.29
CA THR A 260 8.17 6.13 -20.14
C THR A 260 7.20 6.74 -19.13
N LEU A 261 5.93 6.34 -19.17
CA LEU A 261 4.97 6.80 -18.16
C LEU A 261 5.36 6.39 -16.73
N ALA A 262 6.18 5.34 -16.57
CA ALA A 262 6.75 4.99 -15.27
C ALA A 262 7.71 6.08 -14.76
N ASP A 263 8.49 6.70 -15.64
CA ASP A 263 9.38 7.81 -15.28
C ASP A 263 8.55 9.03 -14.87
N ALA A 264 7.50 9.36 -15.63
CA ALA A 264 6.58 10.43 -15.28
C ALA A 264 5.90 10.19 -13.92
N LYS A 265 5.41 8.97 -13.66
CA LYS A 265 4.82 8.60 -12.37
C LYS A 265 5.81 8.74 -11.23
N MET A 266 7.05 8.28 -11.40
CA MET A 266 8.11 8.43 -10.41
C MET A 266 8.40 9.90 -10.10
N HIS A 267 8.47 10.76 -11.13
CA HIS A 267 8.65 12.19 -10.94
C HIS A 267 7.49 12.84 -10.18
N MET A 268 6.27 12.36 -10.41
CA MET A 268 5.06 12.79 -9.69
C MET A 268 5.09 12.35 -8.23
N GLU A 269 5.48 11.11 -7.93
CA GLU A 269 5.54 10.55 -6.56
C GLU A 269 6.68 11.13 -5.72
N ASN A 270 7.78 11.55 -6.37
CA ASN A 270 8.92 12.18 -5.69
C ASN A 270 8.65 13.60 -5.20
N LYS A 271 7.50 14.18 -5.56
CA LYS A 271 7.12 15.54 -5.20
C LYS A 271 5.74 15.53 -4.55
N ASP A 272 5.69 15.89 -3.27
CA ASP A 272 4.45 15.81 -2.50
C ASP A 272 3.32 16.65 -3.13
N GLY A 273 2.13 16.07 -3.24
CA GLY A 273 0.97 16.68 -3.88
C GLY A 273 1.08 16.92 -5.40
N CYS A 274 2.17 16.53 -6.06
CA CYS A 274 2.32 16.72 -7.50
C CYS A 274 1.32 15.85 -8.28
N GLN A 275 0.64 16.44 -9.27
CA GLN A 275 -0.30 15.74 -10.15
C GLN A 275 0.00 15.92 -11.63
N ASP A 276 1.04 16.70 -11.93
CA ASP A 276 1.31 17.23 -13.26
C ASP A 276 2.80 17.12 -13.58
N VAL A 277 3.10 16.47 -14.70
CA VAL A 277 4.45 16.28 -15.21
C VAL A 277 4.57 16.96 -16.56
N ILE A 278 5.40 17.99 -16.62
CA ILE A 278 5.72 18.71 -17.84
C ILE A 278 6.82 17.97 -18.60
N VAL A 279 6.57 17.71 -19.87
CA VAL A 279 7.48 16.97 -20.74
C VAL A 279 8.31 17.97 -21.55
N THR A 280 9.63 17.90 -21.42
CA THR A 280 10.57 18.70 -22.21
C THR A 280 11.56 17.79 -22.94
N ALA A 281 12.38 18.37 -23.83
CA ALA A 281 13.33 17.61 -24.63
C ALA A 281 14.35 16.85 -23.76
N THR A 282 14.79 17.45 -22.65
CA THR A 282 15.75 16.81 -21.74
C THR A 282 15.21 16.56 -20.32
N GLY A 283 14.03 17.06 -19.99
CA GLY A 283 13.44 16.98 -18.64
C GLY A 283 13.80 18.17 -17.73
N LYS A 284 14.37 19.24 -18.28
CA LYS A 284 14.66 20.48 -17.53
C LYS A 284 13.48 21.43 -17.55
N SER A 285 13.30 22.19 -16.47
CA SER A 285 12.22 23.17 -16.31
C SER A 285 12.37 24.44 -17.15
N THR A 286 13.59 24.79 -17.53
CA THR A 286 13.90 25.98 -18.33
C THR A 286 13.69 25.78 -19.83
N GLU A 287 13.34 24.56 -20.25
CA GLU A 287 13.18 24.21 -21.67
C GLU A 287 11.74 24.40 -22.14
N PRO A 288 11.53 24.63 -23.45
CA PRO A 288 10.20 24.64 -24.02
C PRO A 288 9.43 23.34 -23.74
N VAL A 289 8.16 23.48 -23.38
CA VAL A 289 7.25 22.35 -23.19
C VAL A 289 6.96 21.68 -24.53
N VAL A 290 7.14 20.36 -24.56
CA VAL A 290 6.78 19.49 -25.69
C VAL A 290 5.41 18.85 -25.44
N GLY A 291 5.11 18.51 -24.20
CA GLY A 291 3.81 17.97 -23.81
C GLY A 291 3.60 17.94 -22.30
N TRP A 292 2.49 17.37 -21.89
CA TRP A 292 2.04 17.36 -20.50
C TRP A 292 1.36 16.04 -20.16
N VAL A 293 1.79 15.42 -19.05
CA VAL A 293 1.21 14.19 -18.52
C VAL A 293 0.57 14.51 -17.18
N THR A 294 -0.70 14.14 -17.02
CA THR A 294 -1.39 14.29 -15.73
C THR A 294 -1.66 12.93 -15.10
N ASN A 295 -2.07 12.93 -13.84
CA ASN A 295 -2.50 11.71 -13.16
C ASN A 295 -3.64 10.98 -13.90
N VAL A 296 -4.43 11.68 -14.72
CA VAL A 296 -5.49 11.08 -15.55
C VAL A 296 -4.91 10.22 -16.67
N GLU A 297 -3.85 10.68 -17.34
CA GLU A 297 -3.19 9.96 -18.43
C GLU A 297 -2.49 8.71 -17.91
N ILE A 298 -1.87 8.80 -16.72
CA ILE A 298 -1.32 7.64 -16.01
C ILE A 298 -2.43 6.64 -15.66
N GLY A 299 -3.57 7.11 -15.16
CA GLY A 299 -4.73 6.27 -14.84
C GLY A 299 -5.26 5.53 -16.07
N LYS A 300 -5.49 6.23 -17.17
CA LYS A 300 -5.93 5.63 -18.45
C LYS A 300 -4.98 4.53 -18.93
N ALA A 301 -3.67 4.75 -18.83
CA ALA A 301 -2.67 3.77 -19.23
C ALA A 301 -2.63 2.51 -18.35
N LEU A 302 -3.12 2.58 -17.11
CA LEU A 302 -3.25 1.42 -16.23
C LEU A 302 -4.51 0.59 -16.54
N GLU A 303 -5.58 1.26 -16.98
CA GLU A 303 -6.86 0.65 -17.36
C GLU A 303 -6.83 -0.02 -18.74
N ALA A 304 -6.02 0.49 -19.68
CA ALA A 304 -5.78 -0.10 -20.99
C ALA A 304 -5.05 -1.46 -20.91
#